data_AF-A0A2V4Y9U4-F1
#
_entry.id   AF-A0A2V4Y9U4-F1
#
_cell.length_a   1.000
_cell.length_b   1.000
_cell.length_c   1.000
_cell.angle_alpha   90.00
_cell.angle_beta   90.00
_cell.angle_gamma   90.00
#
_symmetry.space_group_name_H-M   'P 1'
#
loop_
_entity.id
_entity.type
_entity.pdbx_description
1 polymer ?
#
loop_
_entity_poly.entity_id
_entity_poly.type
_entity_poly.pdbx_seq_one_letter_code
_entity_poly.pdbx_strand_id
1 'polypeptide(L)'
;MNIVEKEALKFNSNRGFYKSARTLESLKSNLTTKLYDFNRDRDKLDFLKILREKTVEEKIEHAKTCTGCSFDETRNIALFAIDQEIDDINQFYSYEPKSQDEFSVEEESKLHNKLNDILDKLEKQGFGQQIIFEEIEDLKNHFNLGKKNWFQLLKGKVVDLTLKKVLDKTIVQEIYNQLSDGFEQVVKMIE
;
A
#
# COMPACT_ATOMS: atom_id res chain seq x y z
N MET A 1 -8.41 17.27 4.09
CA MET A 1 -7.89 17.21 2.72
C MET A 1 -6.41 17.54 2.73
N ASN A 2 -5.55 16.59 2.37
CA ASN A 2 -4.10 16.76 2.30
C ASN A 2 -3.70 17.63 1.08
N ILE A 3 -2.42 17.99 0.95
CA ILE A 3 -1.94 18.87 -0.15
C ILE A 3 -2.09 18.19 -1.50
N VAL A 4 -1.80 16.89 -1.60
CA VAL A 4 -1.91 16.10 -2.84
C VAL A 4 -3.36 16.08 -3.33
N GLU A 5 -4.31 15.83 -2.43
CA GLU A 5 -5.75 15.87 -2.70
C GLU A 5 -6.21 17.24 -3.19
N LYS A 6 -5.75 18.33 -2.55
CA LYS A 6 -6.05 19.71 -3.00
C LYS A 6 -5.56 19.97 -4.41
N GLU A 7 -4.33 19.55 -4.71
CA GLU A 7 -3.73 19.73 -6.03
C GLU A 7 -4.42 18.87 -7.09
N ALA A 8 -4.82 17.64 -6.77
CA ALA A 8 -5.58 16.77 -7.69
C ALA A 8 -6.94 17.36 -8.06
N LEU A 9 -7.70 17.87 -7.08
CA LEU A 9 -9.00 18.52 -7.35
C LEU A 9 -8.84 19.80 -8.18
N LYS A 10 -7.83 20.62 -7.85
CA LYS A 10 -7.52 21.83 -8.61
C LYS A 10 -7.13 21.50 -10.05
N PHE A 11 -6.33 20.45 -10.24
CA PHE A 11 -5.89 19.99 -11.56
C PHE A 11 -7.04 19.41 -12.38
N ASN A 12 -7.92 18.60 -11.77
CA ASN A 12 -9.06 17.99 -12.45
C ASN A 12 -10.10 19.02 -12.93
N SER A 13 -10.17 20.21 -12.32
CA SER A 13 -11.13 21.24 -12.72
C SER A 13 -11.03 21.57 -14.21
N ASN A 14 -12.17 21.93 -14.84
CA ASN A 14 -12.30 22.24 -16.28
C ASN A 14 -11.32 23.33 -16.82
N ARG A 15 -10.51 23.96 -15.96
CA ARG A 15 -9.46 24.93 -16.31
C ARG A 15 -8.02 24.43 -16.07
N GLY A 16 -7.82 23.20 -15.63
CA GLY A 16 -6.51 22.57 -15.42
C GLY A 16 -6.19 21.54 -16.50
N PHE A 17 -6.43 20.27 -16.19
CA PHE A 17 -6.02 19.11 -16.98
C PHE A 17 -6.57 19.10 -18.42
N TYR A 18 -7.82 19.54 -18.59
CA TYR A 18 -8.56 19.47 -19.86
C TYR A 18 -8.53 20.78 -20.68
N LYS A 19 -7.94 21.86 -20.15
CA LYS A 19 -8.14 23.23 -20.68
C LYS A 19 -7.58 23.44 -22.09
N SER A 20 -6.67 22.59 -22.54
CA SER A 20 -5.98 22.69 -23.84
C SER A 20 -5.74 21.34 -24.50
N ALA A 21 -6.18 20.24 -23.87
CA ALA A 21 -5.73 18.90 -24.19
C ALA A 21 -6.90 18.00 -24.61
N ARG A 22 -7.01 17.75 -25.91
CA ARG A 22 -7.97 16.79 -26.51
C ARG A 22 -7.28 15.56 -27.09
N THR A 23 -5.95 15.56 -27.12
CA THR A 23 -5.15 14.46 -27.66
C THR A 23 -4.41 13.77 -26.54
N LEU A 24 -4.09 12.49 -26.75
CA LEU A 24 -3.30 11.71 -25.81
C LEU A 24 -1.97 12.39 -25.47
N GLU A 25 -1.27 12.92 -26.47
CA GLU A 25 0.01 13.62 -26.30
C GLU A 25 -0.11 14.82 -25.35
N SER A 26 -1.10 15.68 -25.58
CA SER A 26 -1.32 16.88 -24.76
C SER A 26 -1.72 16.53 -23.32
N LEU A 27 -2.53 15.49 -23.13
CA LEU A 27 -2.94 15.02 -21.81
C LEU A 27 -1.76 14.41 -21.05
N LYS A 28 -0.95 13.57 -21.71
CA LYS A 28 0.29 13.03 -21.14
C LYS A 28 1.25 14.15 -20.74
N SER A 29 1.54 15.08 -21.64
CA SER A 29 2.45 16.20 -21.37
C SER A 29 2.01 17.03 -20.15
N ASN A 30 0.72 17.35 -20.05
CA ASN A 30 0.17 18.05 -18.89
C ASN A 30 0.32 17.24 -17.60
N LEU A 31 0.05 15.93 -17.67
CA LEU A 31 0.13 15.04 -16.53
C LEU A 31 1.57 14.90 -16.05
N THR A 32 2.51 14.55 -16.93
CA THR A 32 3.94 14.45 -16.62
C THR A 32 4.47 15.75 -16.03
N THR A 33 4.12 16.91 -16.63
CA THR A 33 4.51 18.23 -16.10
C THR A 33 4.03 18.41 -14.66
N LYS A 34 2.78 18.04 -14.38
CA LYS A 34 2.22 18.14 -13.02
C LYS A 34 2.87 17.16 -12.04
N LEU A 35 3.23 15.96 -12.49
CA LEU A 35 3.87 14.95 -11.65
C LEU A 35 5.27 15.38 -11.17
N TYR A 36 5.96 16.28 -11.89
CA TYR A 36 7.23 16.86 -11.42
C TYR A 36 7.10 17.73 -10.17
N ASP A 37 5.89 18.18 -9.81
CA ASP A 37 5.66 18.91 -8.55
C ASP A 37 5.82 17.98 -7.32
N PHE A 38 5.82 16.66 -7.53
CA PHE A 38 5.87 15.65 -6.47
C PHE A 38 7.18 14.86 -6.54
N ASN A 39 7.99 14.94 -5.48
CA ASN A 39 9.25 14.19 -5.42
C ASN A 39 9.05 12.70 -5.12
N ARG A 40 8.04 12.35 -4.31
CA ARG A 40 7.80 10.97 -3.89
C ARG A 40 6.82 10.28 -4.82
N ASP A 41 7.14 9.08 -5.26
CA ASP A 41 6.27 8.29 -6.12
C ASP A 41 4.93 7.96 -5.45
N ARG A 42 4.92 7.83 -4.12
CA ARG A 42 3.67 7.75 -3.35
C ARG A 42 2.76 8.96 -3.56
N ASP A 43 3.30 10.17 -3.51
CA ASP A 43 2.50 11.39 -3.69
C ASP A 43 1.98 11.50 -5.13
N LYS A 44 2.80 11.08 -6.12
CA LYS A 44 2.37 10.97 -7.52
C LYS A 44 1.23 9.97 -7.69
N LEU A 45 1.34 8.78 -7.10
CA LEU A 45 0.31 7.74 -7.15
C LEU A 45 -0.98 8.21 -6.47
N ASP A 46 -0.89 8.84 -5.29
CA ASP A 46 -2.06 9.37 -4.59
C ASP A 46 -2.75 10.45 -5.44
N PHE A 47 -1.98 11.37 -6.05
CA PHE A 47 -2.49 12.37 -6.98
C PHE A 47 -3.23 11.74 -8.16
N LEU A 48 -2.61 10.76 -8.82
CA LEU A 48 -3.17 10.08 -10.01
C LEU A 48 -4.45 9.32 -9.69
N LYS A 49 -4.49 8.61 -8.56
CA LYS A 49 -5.69 7.85 -8.14
C LYS A 49 -6.88 8.77 -7.89
N ILE A 50 -6.67 9.92 -7.23
CA ILE A 50 -7.72 10.91 -6.99
C ILE A 50 -8.17 11.55 -8.31
N LEU A 51 -7.22 11.92 -9.18
CA LEU A 51 -7.53 12.48 -10.49
C LEU A 51 -8.35 11.49 -11.33
N ARG A 52 -7.99 10.21 -11.32
CA ARG A 52 -8.72 9.12 -11.98
C ARG A 52 -10.14 8.99 -11.45
N GLU A 53 -10.30 8.90 -10.13
CA GLU A 53 -11.61 8.80 -9.46
C GLU A 53 -12.52 9.95 -9.87
N LYS A 54 -12.02 11.19 -9.81
CA LYS A 54 -12.78 12.38 -10.19
C LYS A 54 -13.12 12.42 -11.68
N THR A 55 -12.21 11.95 -12.53
CA THR A 55 -12.46 11.80 -13.98
C THR A 55 -13.59 10.82 -14.26
N VAL A 56 -13.64 9.70 -13.54
CA VAL A 56 -14.73 8.72 -13.63
C VAL A 56 -16.05 9.29 -13.11
N GLU A 57 -16.05 9.95 -11.94
CA GLU A 57 -17.23 10.61 -11.38
C GLU A 57 -17.82 11.62 -12.37
N GLU A 58 -17.00 12.51 -12.93
CA GLU A 58 -17.44 13.50 -13.92
C GLU A 58 -18.02 12.86 -15.18
N LYS A 59 -17.44 11.75 -15.64
CA LYS A 59 -17.96 10.98 -16.77
C LYS A 59 -19.34 10.40 -16.47
N ILE A 60 -19.51 9.80 -15.29
CA ILE A 60 -20.81 9.24 -14.85
C ILE A 60 -21.86 10.35 -14.74
N GLU A 61 -21.51 11.49 -14.13
CA GLU A 61 -22.43 12.62 -14.01
C GLU A 61 -22.80 13.23 -15.37
N HIS A 62 -21.83 13.39 -16.27
CA HIS A 62 -22.08 13.91 -17.61
C HIS A 62 -23.00 12.99 -18.43
N ALA A 63 -22.78 11.67 -18.35
CA ALA A 63 -23.58 10.68 -19.09
C ALA A 63 -25.09 10.78 -18.80
N LYS A 64 -25.49 11.24 -17.60
CA LYS A 64 -26.91 11.43 -17.23
C LYS A 64 -27.63 12.48 -18.07
N THR A 65 -26.91 13.45 -18.62
CA THR A 65 -27.49 14.60 -19.35
C THR A 65 -26.92 14.75 -20.77
N CYS A 66 -26.13 13.77 -21.23
CA CYS A 66 -25.44 13.83 -22.52
C CYS A 66 -26.41 13.63 -23.70
N THR A 67 -26.35 14.54 -24.67
CA THR A 67 -27.13 14.48 -25.93
C THR A 67 -26.23 14.24 -27.16
N GLY A 68 -25.04 13.66 -26.95
CA GLY A 68 -24.01 13.44 -27.97
C GLY A 68 -22.98 14.58 -28.01
N CYS A 69 -21.89 14.44 -27.25
CA CYS A 69 -20.78 15.38 -27.28
C CYS A 69 -19.42 14.68 -27.10
N SER A 70 -18.32 15.41 -27.34
CA SER A 70 -16.94 14.88 -27.26
C SER A 70 -16.39 14.73 -25.84
N PHE A 71 -17.23 14.94 -24.81
CA PHE A 71 -16.82 14.87 -23.40
C PHE A 71 -16.33 13.47 -23.04
N ASP A 72 -17.11 12.45 -23.39
CA ASP A 72 -16.80 11.05 -23.11
C ASP A 72 -15.48 10.60 -23.74
N GLU A 73 -15.26 10.98 -25.00
CA GLU A 73 -14.01 10.68 -25.71
C GLU A 73 -12.81 11.33 -25.01
N THR A 74 -12.93 12.61 -24.64
CA THR A 74 -11.86 13.32 -23.92
C THR A 74 -11.56 12.65 -22.57
N ARG A 75 -12.60 12.24 -21.83
CA ARG A 75 -12.45 11.54 -20.54
C ARG A 75 -11.84 10.15 -20.72
N ASN A 76 -12.16 9.42 -21.79
CA ASN A 76 -11.54 8.12 -22.09
C ASN A 76 -10.03 8.26 -22.35
N ILE A 77 -9.63 9.24 -23.16
CA ILE A 77 -8.20 9.49 -23.45
C ILE A 77 -7.47 9.90 -22.16
N ALA A 78 -8.11 10.73 -21.33
CA ALA A 78 -7.56 11.14 -20.05
C ALA A 78 -7.38 9.98 -19.07
N LEU A 79 -8.38 9.12 -18.93
CA LEU A 79 -8.28 7.89 -18.11
C LEU A 79 -7.16 6.99 -18.61
N PHE A 80 -7.06 6.79 -19.92
CA PHE A 80 -5.96 6.02 -20.51
C PHE A 80 -4.58 6.63 -20.18
N ALA A 81 -4.42 7.95 -20.30
CA ALA A 81 -3.16 8.62 -19.94
C ALA A 81 -2.84 8.47 -18.44
N ILE A 82 -3.84 8.60 -17.56
CA ILE A 82 -3.67 8.43 -16.12
C ILE A 82 -3.29 6.99 -15.77
N ASP A 83 -3.97 6.01 -16.36
CA ASP A 83 -3.74 4.59 -16.09
C ASP A 83 -2.32 4.18 -16.52
N GLN A 84 -1.82 4.68 -17.65
CA GLN A 84 -0.43 4.43 -18.06
C GLN A 84 0.60 5.01 -17.08
N GLU A 85 0.43 6.25 -16.59
CA GLU A 85 1.36 6.82 -15.60
C GLU A 85 1.29 6.07 -14.26
N ILE A 86 0.10 5.59 -13.86
CA ILE A 86 -0.05 4.74 -12.67
C ILE A 86 0.72 3.44 -12.85
N ASP A 87 0.56 2.78 -13.99
CA ASP A 87 1.23 1.51 -14.30
C ASP A 87 2.76 1.68 -14.34
N ASP A 88 3.24 2.73 -15.01
CA ASP A 88 4.67 3.05 -15.11
C ASP A 88 5.30 3.31 -13.74
N ILE A 89 4.63 4.08 -12.87
CA ILE A 89 5.12 4.33 -11.50
C ILE A 89 5.04 3.05 -10.67
N ASN A 90 3.93 2.30 -10.73
CA ASN A 90 3.77 1.06 -9.96
C ASN A 90 4.80 -0.01 -10.33
N GLN A 91 5.29 -0.03 -11.58
CA GLN A 91 6.33 -0.98 -12.01
C GLN A 91 7.61 -0.86 -11.18
N PHE A 92 7.95 0.34 -10.71
CA PHE A 92 9.17 0.62 -9.96
C PHE A 92 8.92 1.05 -8.51
N TYR A 93 7.66 1.34 -8.16
CA TYR A 93 7.29 1.75 -6.81
C TYR A 93 7.50 0.61 -5.82
N SER A 94 8.43 0.83 -4.90
CA SER A 94 8.56 0.04 -3.68
C SER A 94 8.08 0.89 -2.51
N TYR A 95 7.27 0.30 -1.64
CA TYR A 95 6.92 0.96 -0.39
C TYR A 95 8.19 1.13 0.44
N GLU A 96 8.47 2.37 0.83
CA GLU A 96 9.57 2.72 1.73
C GLU A 96 8.98 3.17 3.07
N PRO A 97 9.29 2.49 4.18
CA PRO A 97 8.96 2.99 5.51
C PRO A 97 9.69 4.31 5.76
N LYS A 98 9.33 5.00 6.86
CA LYS A 98 10.19 6.09 7.31
C LYS A 98 11.50 5.47 7.82
N SER A 99 12.64 6.10 7.58
CA SER A 99 13.95 5.57 8.04
C SER A 99 13.98 5.15 9.52
N GLN A 100 13.29 5.87 10.42
CA GLN A 100 13.21 5.45 11.84
C GLN A 100 12.36 4.19 12.12
N ASP A 101 11.50 3.82 11.17
CA ASP A 101 10.61 2.66 11.21
C ASP A 101 11.16 1.49 10.38
N GLU A 102 12.24 1.68 9.63
CA GLU A 102 12.91 0.59 8.92
C GLU A 102 13.60 -0.36 9.89
N PHE A 103 13.62 -1.65 9.54
CA PHE A 103 14.49 -2.61 10.21
C PHE A 103 15.93 -2.42 9.72
N SER A 104 16.90 -2.47 10.64
CA SER A 104 18.29 -2.66 10.27
C SER A 104 18.52 -4.11 9.82
N VAL A 105 19.59 -4.35 9.06
CA VAL A 105 19.97 -5.71 8.62
C VAL A 105 20.16 -6.64 9.82
N GLU A 106 20.69 -6.13 10.93
CA GLU A 106 20.84 -6.89 12.18
C GLU A 106 19.50 -7.22 12.83
N GLU A 107 18.53 -6.30 12.78
CA GLU A 107 17.18 -6.53 13.29
C GLU A 107 16.43 -7.57 12.46
N GLU A 108 16.51 -7.49 11.13
CA GLU A 108 15.93 -8.49 10.22
C GLU A 108 16.52 -9.88 10.47
N SER A 109 17.85 -9.98 10.55
CA SER A 109 18.54 -11.24 10.83
C SER A 109 18.13 -11.84 12.18
N LYS A 110 18.01 -11.01 13.23
CA LYS A 110 17.53 -11.44 14.54
C LYS A 110 16.10 -11.95 14.49
N LEU A 111 15.18 -11.22 13.84
CA LEU A 111 13.79 -11.64 13.70
C LEU A 111 13.67 -12.91 12.88
N HIS A 112 14.43 -13.03 11.79
CA HIS A 112 14.48 -14.23 10.97
C HIS A 112 14.88 -15.47 11.79
N ASN A 113 15.91 -15.35 12.64
CA ASN A 113 16.32 -16.43 13.54
C ASN A 113 15.26 -16.73 14.60
N LYS A 114 14.67 -15.71 15.22
CA LYS A 114 13.56 -15.89 16.19
C LYS A 114 12.37 -16.62 15.57
N LEU A 115 12.01 -16.31 14.32
CA LEU A 115 10.95 -17.00 13.58
C LEU A 115 11.28 -18.48 13.36
N ASN A 116 12.51 -18.81 12.96
CA ASN A 116 12.95 -20.20 12.82
C ASN A 116 12.87 -20.95 14.15
N ASP A 117 13.36 -20.34 15.24
CA ASP A 117 13.31 -20.94 16.57
C ASP A 117 11.87 -21.19 17.04
N ILE A 118 10.93 -20.30 16.69
CA ILE A 118 9.50 -20.47 16.96
C ILE A 118 8.94 -21.66 16.19
N LEU A 119 9.22 -21.75 14.87
CA LEU A 119 8.75 -22.85 14.03
C LEU A 119 9.25 -24.21 14.55
N ASP A 120 10.54 -24.29 14.88
CA ASP A 120 11.16 -25.50 15.44
C ASP A 120 10.53 -25.91 16.78
N LYS A 121 10.19 -24.94 17.64
CA LYS A 121 9.52 -25.20 18.93
C LYS A 121 8.09 -25.69 18.71
N LEU A 122 7.34 -25.06 17.81
CA LEU A 122 5.96 -25.43 17.49
C LEU A 122 5.90 -26.86 16.94
N GLU A 123 6.81 -27.21 16.04
CA GLU A 123 6.93 -28.58 15.51
C GLU A 123 7.15 -29.60 16.64
N LYS A 124 8.13 -29.34 17.52
CA LYS A 124 8.46 -30.21 18.67
C LYS A 124 7.31 -30.33 19.68
N GLN A 125 6.45 -29.33 19.77
CA GLN A 125 5.26 -29.32 20.62
C GLN A 125 4.04 -30.02 19.97
N GLY A 126 4.18 -30.49 18.73
CA GLY A 126 3.12 -31.19 18.00
C GLY A 126 2.23 -30.29 17.13
N PHE A 127 2.59 -29.01 16.98
CA PHE A 127 1.90 -28.06 16.09
C PHE A 127 2.46 -28.12 14.67
N GLY A 128 2.25 -29.26 14.00
CA GLY A 128 2.75 -29.54 12.65
C GLY A 128 1.83 -29.12 11.50
N GLN A 129 0.78 -28.32 11.77
CA GLN A 129 -0.16 -27.93 10.72
C GLN A 129 0.50 -26.93 9.77
N GLN A 130 0.52 -27.25 8.47
CA GLN A 130 1.17 -26.44 7.42
C GLN A 130 0.78 -24.96 7.44
N ILE A 131 -0.48 -24.65 7.75
CA ILE A 131 -0.99 -23.27 7.87
C ILE A 131 -0.20 -22.42 8.90
N ILE A 132 0.32 -23.02 9.97
CA ILE A 132 1.13 -22.31 10.97
C ILE A 132 2.45 -21.87 10.33
N PHE A 133 3.09 -22.79 9.61
CA PHE A 133 4.37 -22.55 8.96
C PHE A 133 4.23 -21.50 7.86
N GLU A 134 3.20 -21.63 7.01
CA GLU A 134 2.93 -20.67 5.95
C GLU A 134 2.73 -19.25 6.51
N GLU A 135 1.90 -19.08 7.55
CA GLU A 135 1.65 -17.76 8.13
C GLU A 135 2.89 -17.16 8.80
N ILE A 136 3.68 -17.96 9.52
CA ILE A 136 4.87 -17.47 10.23
C ILE A 136 6.04 -17.24 9.26
N GLU A 137 6.24 -18.10 8.27
CA GLU A 137 7.30 -17.91 7.26
C GLU A 137 7.02 -16.72 6.36
N ASP A 138 5.75 -16.45 6.03
CA ASP A 138 5.36 -15.30 5.23
C ASP A 138 5.83 -13.97 5.85
N LEU A 139 5.92 -13.88 7.18
CA LEU A 139 6.44 -12.69 7.86
C LEU A 139 7.88 -12.33 7.46
N LYS A 140 8.70 -13.32 7.07
CA LYS A 140 10.08 -13.10 6.64
C LYS A 140 10.16 -12.27 5.35
N ASN A 141 9.12 -12.31 4.52
CA ASN A 141 9.06 -11.61 3.23
C ASN A 141 8.60 -10.15 3.35
N HIS A 142 8.26 -9.68 4.56
CA HIS A 142 7.51 -8.44 4.76
C HIS A 142 8.26 -7.40 5.61
N PHE A 143 9.56 -7.56 5.86
CA PHE A 143 10.34 -6.57 6.63
C PHE A 143 10.33 -5.17 5.99
N ASN A 144 10.18 -5.10 4.67
CA ASN A 144 10.02 -3.86 3.91
C ASN A 144 8.77 -3.04 4.30
N LEU A 145 7.82 -3.60 5.06
CA LEU A 145 6.65 -2.87 5.56
C LEU A 145 6.99 -1.86 6.68
N GLY A 146 8.19 -1.97 7.27
CA GLY A 146 8.58 -1.21 8.45
C GLY A 146 8.07 -1.84 9.75
N LYS A 147 8.77 -1.56 10.85
CA LYS A 147 8.56 -2.12 12.19
C LYS A 147 7.11 -2.07 12.60
N LYS A 148 6.47 -0.90 12.54
CA LYS A 148 5.09 -0.73 12.97
C LYS A 148 4.12 -1.65 12.21
N ASN A 149 4.17 -1.62 10.88
CA ASN A 149 3.23 -2.39 10.05
C ASN A 149 3.53 -3.90 10.12
N TRP A 150 4.81 -4.27 10.22
CA TRP A 150 5.23 -5.67 10.38
C TRP A 150 4.68 -6.28 11.68
N PHE A 151 4.77 -5.56 12.81
CA PHE A 151 4.19 -6.04 14.07
C PHE A 151 2.65 -6.09 14.06
N GLN A 152 1.99 -5.21 13.29
CA GLN A 152 0.54 -5.32 13.06
C GLN A 152 0.20 -6.55 12.21
N LEU A 153 0.99 -6.86 11.19
CA LEU A 153 0.85 -8.07 10.37
C LEU A 153 1.04 -9.33 11.23
N LEU A 154 2.10 -9.38 12.03
CA LEU A 154 2.34 -10.46 13.00
C LEU A 154 1.11 -10.68 13.88
N LYS A 155 0.62 -9.62 14.55
CA LYS A 155 -0.56 -9.68 15.42
C LYS A 155 -1.78 -10.24 14.67
N GLY A 156 -2.03 -9.76 13.45
CA GLY A 156 -3.14 -10.24 12.62
C GLY A 156 -3.05 -11.74 12.33
N LYS A 157 -1.88 -12.20 11.86
CA LYS A 157 -1.65 -13.61 11.51
C LYS A 157 -1.79 -14.55 12.70
N VAL A 158 -1.16 -14.24 13.83
CA VAL A 158 -1.24 -15.12 15.03
C VAL A 158 -2.63 -15.12 15.67
N VAL A 159 -3.36 -14.00 15.61
CA VAL A 159 -4.76 -13.94 16.06
C VAL A 159 -5.66 -14.79 15.15
N ASP A 160 -5.44 -14.75 13.83
CA ASP A 160 -6.19 -15.58 12.89
C ASP A 160 -5.97 -17.08 13.14
N LEU A 161 -4.73 -17.50 13.43
CA LEU A 161 -4.44 -18.88 13.87
C LEU A 161 -5.19 -19.27 15.15
N THR A 162 -5.41 -18.33 16.06
CA THR A 162 -6.24 -18.54 17.26
C THR A 162 -7.72 -18.72 16.90
N LEU A 163 -8.26 -17.87 16.03
CA LEU A 163 -9.66 -17.92 15.60
C LEU A 163 -9.99 -19.21 14.85
N LYS A 164 -9.04 -19.70 14.05
CA LYS A 164 -9.09 -21.01 13.37
C LYS A 164 -8.90 -22.20 14.33
N LYS A 165 -8.67 -21.94 15.63
CA LYS A 165 -8.41 -22.94 16.67
C LYS A 165 -7.19 -23.82 16.38
N VAL A 166 -6.21 -23.27 15.64
CA VAL A 166 -4.97 -23.95 15.29
C VAL A 166 -3.94 -23.79 16.40
N LEU A 167 -3.84 -22.58 16.95
CA LEU A 167 -3.03 -22.27 18.13
C LEU A 167 -3.93 -21.79 19.27
N ASP A 168 -3.55 -22.10 20.50
CA ASP A 168 -4.20 -21.49 21.65
C ASP A 168 -3.62 -20.10 21.97
N LYS A 169 -4.34 -19.35 22.80
CA LYS A 169 -3.97 -17.98 23.17
C LYS A 169 -2.63 -17.90 23.90
N THR A 170 -2.24 -18.93 24.65
CA THR A 170 -0.98 -18.96 25.41
C THR A 170 0.19 -19.05 24.45
N ILE A 171 0.12 -19.97 23.48
CA ILE A 171 1.15 -20.13 22.45
C ILE A 171 1.28 -18.85 21.61
N VAL A 172 0.15 -18.25 21.23
CA VAL A 172 0.17 -16.98 20.48
C VAL A 172 0.79 -15.83 21.28
N GLN A 173 0.51 -15.75 22.58
CA GLN A 173 1.14 -14.75 23.44
C GLN A 173 2.65 -14.99 23.55
N GLU A 174 3.09 -16.25 23.62
CA GLU A 174 4.51 -16.61 23.65
C GLU A 174 5.22 -16.19 22.35
N ILE A 175 4.64 -16.51 21.19
CA ILE A 175 5.16 -16.11 19.87
C ILE A 175 5.31 -14.59 19.81
N TYR A 176 4.24 -13.87 20.16
CA TYR A 176 4.23 -12.42 20.11
C TYR A 176 5.31 -11.83 21.04
N ASN A 177 5.39 -12.30 22.28
CA ASN A 177 6.38 -11.83 23.24
C ASN A 177 7.83 -12.09 22.78
N GLN A 178 8.11 -13.28 22.23
CA GLN A 178 9.45 -13.62 21.72
C GLN A 178 9.88 -12.68 20.58
N LEU A 179 8.96 -12.36 19.66
CA LEU A 179 9.23 -11.48 18.52
C LEU A 179 9.25 -10.00 18.90
N SER A 180 8.44 -9.59 19.88
CA SER A 180 8.39 -8.21 20.38
C SER A 180 9.56 -7.82 21.28
N ASP A 181 10.30 -8.78 21.82
CA ASP A 181 11.49 -8.55 22.62
C ASP A 181 12.56 -7.78 21.83
N GLY A 182 12.93 -6.59 22.34
CA GLY A 182 13.78 -5.61 21.68
C GLY A 182 13.05 -4.54 20.87
N PHE A 183 11.71 -4.61 20.77
CA PHE A 183 10.85 -3.69 20.01
C PHE A 183 9.69 -3.13 20.85
N GLU A 184 9.84 -3.08 22.17
CA GLU A 184 8.74 -2.75 23.11
C GLU A 184 8.14 -1.37 22.85
N GLN A 185 8.95 -0.41 22.41
CA GLN A 185 8.48 0.93 22.08
C GLN A 185 7.55 0.92 20.85
N VAL A 186 7.91 0.16 19.80
CA VAL A 186 7.09 0.02 18.59
C VAL A 186 5.77 -0.66 18.94
N VAL A 187 5.85 -1.73 19.73
CA VAL A 187 4.69 -2.52 20.15
C VAL A 187 3.70 -1.70 20.97
N LYS A 188 4.18 -0.83 21.88
CA LYS A 188 3.30 0.08 22.63
C LYS A 188 2.57 1.10 21.76
N MET A 189 3.07 1.39 20.55
CA MET A 189 2.43 2.33 19.62
C MET A 189 1.34 1.71 18.75
N ILE A 190 1.16 0.38 18.83
CA ILE A 190 0.15 -0.39 18.07
C ILE A 190 -0.93 -1.03 18.97
N GLU A 191 -0.81 -0.89 20.28
CA GLU A 191 -1.84 -1.24 21.28
C GLU A 191 -2.87 -0.11 21.41
#